data_AF-A0A7J3W828-F1
#
_entry.id   AF-A0A7J3W828-F1
#
_cell.length_a   1.000
_cell.length_b   1.000
_cell.length_c   1.000
_cell.angle_alpha   90.00
_cell.angle_beta   90.00
_cell.angle_gamma   90.00
#
_symmetry.space_group_name_H-M   'P 1'
#
loop_
_entity.id
_entity.type
_entity.pdbx_description
1 polymer ?
#
loop_
_entity_poly.entity_id
_entity_poly.type
_entity_poly.pdbx_seq_one_letter_code
_entity_poly.pdbx_strand_id
1 'polypeptide(L)'
;MGFHSTYKDVEESNVKGAILPIGSLEQHGMNLPLDTDTIIASQIAEEVASRLNLFLLPTIPISCSAEHRGVKGTVYLRPETLT
;
A
#
# COMPACT_ATOMS: atom_id res chain seq x y z
N MET A 1 -1.67 12.83 -9.26
CA MET A 1 -0.25 13.07 -8.88
C MET A 1 0.17 11.97 -7.91
N GLY A 2 1.44 11.58 -7.88
CA GLY A 2 1.86 10.51 -6.98
C GLY A 2 3.36 10.28 -6.99
N PHE A 3 3.79 9.13 -6.48
CA PHE A 3 5.21 8.82 -6.27
C PHE A 3 6.09 8.75 -7.53
N HIS A 4 5.51 8.78 -8.73
CA HIS A 4 6.24 8.95 -10.00
C HIS A 4 6.45 10.42 -10.42
N SER A 5 5.92 11.37 -9.65
CA SER A 5 6.12 12.80 -9.87
C SER A 5 7.53 13.25 -9.48
N THR A 6 8.06 14.25 -10.18
CA THR A 6 9.30 14.92 -9.79
C THR A 6 9.05 15.84 -8.60
N TYR A 7 10.11 16.28 -7.92
CA TYR A 7 9.98 17.25 -6.82
C TYR A 7 9.31 18.55 -7.27
N LYS A 8 9.57 18.97 -8.52
CA LYS A 8 9.04 20.21 -9.09
C LYS A 8 7.52 20.11 -9.33
N ASP A 9 7.05 18.97 -9.84
CA ASP A 9 5.61 18.72 -10.00
C ASP A 9 4.87 18.84 -8.66
N VAL A 10 5.49 18.38 -7.57
CA VAL A 10 4.91 18.47 -6.22
C VAL A 10 4.95 19.91 -5.69
N GLU A 11 6.06 20.61 -5.86
CA GLU A 11 6.23 22.02 -5.44
C GLU A 11 5.21 22.96 -6.13
N GLU A 12 4.96 22.74 -7.42
CA GLU A 12 4.02 23.55 -8.21
C GLU A 12 2.55 23.13 -8.02
N SER A 13 2.29 22.01 -7.34
CA SER A 13 0.94 21.48 -7.13
C SER A 13 0.15 22.21 -6.05
N ASN A 14 -1.18 22.15 -6.14
CA ASN A 14 -2.09 22.64 -5.10
C ASN A 14 -2.62 21.51 -4.17
N VAL A 15 -2.10 20.29 -4.28
CA VAL A 15 -2.55 19.12 -3.50
C VAL A 15 -2.23 19.32 -2.02
N LYS A 16 -3.20 19.06 -1.14
CA LYS A 16 -3.09 19.29 0.32
C LYS A 16 -3.15 18.02 1.16
N GLY A 17 -3.35 16.86 0.53
CA GLY A 17 -3.47 15.58 1.23
C GLY A 17 -2.82 14.46 0.44
N ALA A 18 -2.51 13.37 1.12
CA ALA A 18 -1.94 12.17 0.53
C ALA A 18 -2.72 10.93 0.98
N ILE A 19 -2.63 9.87 0.19
CA ILE A 19 -3.12 8.55 0.55
C ILE A 19 -1.97 7.55 0.52
N LEU A 20 -1.84 6.77 1.59
CA LEU A 20 -0.86 5.70 1.74
C LEU A 20 -1.60 4.35 1.70
N PRO A 21 -1.56 3.63 0.58
CA PRO A 21 -2.01 2.25 0.55
C PRO A 21 -1.07 1.35 1.38
N ILE A 22 -1.66 0.51 2.23
CA ILE A 22 -0.94 -0.50 3.02
C ILE A 22 -1.62 -1.84 2.76
N GLY A 23 -0.83 -2.82 2.32
CA GLY A 23 -1.24 -4.21 2.17
C GLY A 23 -0.38 -5.14 3.04
N SER A 24 -0.37 -6.41 2.66
CA SER A 24 0.41 -7.47 3.30
C SER A 24 0.94 -8.47 2.26
N LEU A 25 1.92 -9.26 2.67
CA LEU A 25 2.41 -10.43 1.95
C LEU A 25 2.10 -11.68 2.77
N GLU A 26 0.93 -12.27 2.53
CA GLU A 26 0.34 -13.29 3.39
C GLU A 26 -0.51 -14.31 2.61
N GLN A 27 -0.74 -15.48 3.21
CA GLN A 27 -1.52 -16.52 2.56
C GLN A 27 -3.00 -16.11 2.45
N HIS A 28 -3.60 -16.44 1.30
CA HIS A 28 -5.03 -16.22 1.02
C HIS A 28 -5.71 -17.51 0.55
N GLY A 29 -5.33 -18.66 1.16
CA GLY A 29 -5.78 -19.97 0.72
C GLY A 29 -5.15 -20.44 -0.61
N MET A 30 -5.80 -21.37 -1.29
CA MET A 30 -5.22 -22.07 -2.46
C MET A 30 -5.42 -21.34 -3.80
N ASN A 31 -6.24 -20.29 -3.82
CA ASN A 31 -6.75 -19.72 -5.07
C ASN A 31 -6.34 -18.26 -5.30
N LEU A 32 -5.81 -17.58 -4.27
CA LEU A 32 -5.47 -16.17 -4.33
C LEU A 32 -3.95 -15.96 -4.16
N PRO A 33 -3.37 -14.95 -4.83
CA PRO A 33 -1.97 -14.58 -4.66
C PRO A 33 -1.62 -14.12 -3.23
N LEU A 34 -0.33 -14.18 -2.90
CA LEU A 34 0.17 -13.75 -1.58
C LEU A 34 0.06 -12.24 -1.35
N ASP A 35 -0.03 -11.45 -2.41
CA ASP A 35 -0.08 -9.99 -2.39
C ASP A 35 -1.50 -9.46 -2.62
N THR A 36 -2.53 -10.28 -2.38
CA THR A 36 -3.94 -9.92 -2.58
C THR A 36 -4.29 -8.58 -1.92
N ASP A 37 -3.89 -8.36 -0.66
CA ASP A 37 -4.14 -7.11 0.05
C ASP A 37 -3.45 -5.91 -0.62
N THR A 38 -2.23 -6.11 -1.10
CA THR A 38 -1.46 -5.09 -1.80
C THR A 38 -2.14 -4.70 -3.12
N ILE A 39 -2.63 -5.67 -3.89
CA ILE A 39 -3.38 -5.42 -5.14
C ILE A 39 -4.63 -4.59 -4.84
N ILE A 40 -5.44 -5.03 -3.88
CA ILE A 40 -6.70 -4.37 -3.53
C ILE A 40 -6.45 -2.95 -3.01
N ALA A 41 -5.54 -2.79 -2.05
CA ALA A 41 -5.23 -1.48 -1.45
C ALA A 41 -4.69 -0.49 -2.49
N SER A 42 -3.80 -0.95 -3.39
CA SER A 42 -3.23 -0.10 -4.44
C SER A 42 -4.30 0.39 -5.41
N GLN A 43 -5.16 -0.51 -5.89
CA GLN A 43 -6.22 -0.15 -6.84
C GLN A 43 -7.25 0.80 -6.23
N ILE A 44 -7.65 0.58 -4.97
CA ILE A 44 -8.54 1.50 -4.26
C ILE A 44 -7.86 2.86 -4.08
N ALA A 45 -6.60 2.90 -3.67
CA ALA A 45 -5.88 4.15 -3.42
C ALA A 45 -5.65 4.97 -4.70
N GLU A 46 -5.39 4.32 -5.84
CA GLU A 46 -5.32 4.97 -7.15
C GLU A 46 -6.63 5.69 -7.49
N GLU A 47 -7.76 4.99 -7.35
CA GLU A 47 -9.08 5.56 -7.65
C GLU A 47 -9.46 6.69 -6.67
N VAL A 48 -9.17 6.50 -5.38
CA VAL A 48 -9.42 7.53 -4.34
C VAL A 48 -8.54 8.76 -4.57
N ALA A 49 -7.26 8.58 -4.90
CA ALA A 49 -6.34 9.68 -5.18
C ALA A 49 -6.81 10.51 -6.37
N SER A 50 -7.26 9.84 -7.43
CA SER A 50 -7.82 10.48 -8.62
C SER A 50 -9.09 11.28 -8.29
N ARG A 51 -10.05 10.69 -7.56
CA ARG A 51 -11.34 11.33 -7.25
C ARG A 51 -11.25 12.49 -6.26
N LEU A 52 -10.36 12.39 -5.29
CA LEU A 52 -10.28 13.35 -4.17
C LEU A 52 -9.11 14.34 -4.30
N ASN A 53 -8.39 14.34 -5.43
CA ASN A 53 -7.20 15.15 -5.65
C ASN A 53 -6.15 14.98 -4.52
N LEU A 54 -5.80 13.73 -4.24
CA LEU A 54 -4.76 13.39 -3.25
C LEU A 54 -3.45 12.98 -3.95
N PHE A 55 -2.34 13.14 -3.25
CA PHE A 55 -1.05 12.58 -3.66
C PHE A 55 -1.01 11.09 -3.33
N LEU A 56 -0.83 10.23 -4.34
CA LEU A 56 -0.67 8.80 -4.13
C LEU A 56 0.77 8.48 -3.70
N LEU A 57 0.93 7.96 -2.48
CA LEU A 57 2.20 7.45 -1.97
C LEU A 57 2.45 6.01 -2.48
N PRO A 58 3.71 5.53 -2.48
CA PRO A 58 4.00 4.13 -2.81
C PRO A 58 3.31 3.19 -1.82
N THR A 59 2.73 2.10 -2.33
CA THR A 59 2.13 1.06 -1.48
C THR A 59 3.18 0.42 -0.57
N ILE A 60 2.84 0.22 0.71
CA ILE A 60 3.60 -0.62 1.62
C ILE A 60 3.09 -2.06 1.49
N PRO A 61 3.88 -2.99 0.92
CA PRO A 61 3.37 -4.33 0.59
C PRO A 61 3.55 -5.36 1.72
N ILE A 62 4.20 -4.98 2.83
CA ILE A 62 4.43 -5.86 3.98
C ILE A 62 4.04 -5.09 5.23
N SER A 63 3.10 -5.63 5.99
CA SER A 63 2.62 -5.03 7.24
C SER A 63 2.57 -6.05 8.38
N CYS A 64 1.70 -5.84 9.37
CA CYS A 64 1.54 -6.75 10.49
C CYS A 64 0.60 -7.91 10.10
N SER A 65 1.18 -9.09 9.86
CA SER A 65 0.48 -10.33 9.46
C SER A 65 1.02 -11.55 10.25
N ALA A 66 1.23 -11.35 11.55
CA ALA A 66 1.84 -12.37 12.41
C ALA A 66 0.92 -13.58 12.67
N GLU A 67 -0.38 -13.44 12.43
CA GLU A 67 -1.41 -14.48 12.48
C GLU A 67 -1.23 -15.52 11.37
N HIS A 68 -0.64 -15.14 10.24
CA HIS A 68 -0.32 -16.03 9.11
C HIS A 68 1.07 -16.68 9.22
N ARG A 69 1.75 -16.47 10.36
CA ARG A 69 3.09 -17.05 10.61
C ARG A 69 3.11 -18.56 10.44
N GLY A 70 4.20 -19.07 9.87
CA GLY A 70 4.43 -20.51 9.66
C GLY A 70 3.95 -21.03 8.31
N VAL A 71 3.20 -20.24 7.54
CA VAL A 71 2.85 -20.57 6.16
C VAL A 71 3.93 -20.04 5.20
N LYS A 72 4.42 -20.90 4.31
CA LYS A 72 5.46 -20.53 3.34
C LYS A 72 4.95 -19.42 2.42
N GLY A 73 5.76 -18.38 2.24
CA GLY A 73 5.42 -17.20 1.44
C GLY A 73 4.93 -16.01 2.26
N THR A 74 4.50 -16.21 3.52
CA THR A 74 4.14 -15.09 4.40
C THR A 74 5.38 -14.38 4.91
N VAL A 75 5.41 -13.05 4.80
CA VAL A 75 6.41 -12.17 5.40
C VAL A 75 5.66 -11.08 6.15
N TYR A 76 6.05 -10.82 7.39
CA TYR A 76 5.36 -9.86 8.25
C TYR A 76 6.35 -9.03 9.07
N LEU A 77 5.91 -7.83 9.43
CA LEU A 77 6.59 -6.94 10.36
C LEU A 77 6.08 -7.17 11.78
N ARG A 78 6.93 -6.86 12.76
CA ARG A 78 6.46 -6.68 14.13
C ARG A 78 5.63 -5.38 14.21
N PRO A 79 4.63 -5.29 15.10
CA PRO A 79 3.85 -4.06 15.29
C PRO A 79 4.75 -2.82 15.48
N GLU A 80 5.81 -2.93 16.28
CA GLU A 80 6.74 -1.82 16.57
C GLU A 80 7.61 -1.42 15.38
N THR A 81 7.61 -2.21 14.30
CA THR A 81 8.28 -1.84 13.03
C THR A 81 7.31 -1.12 12.09
N LEU A 82 6.00 -1.30 12.26
CA LEU A 82 4.97 -0.67 11.43
C LEU A 82 4.52 0.70 11.97
N THR A 83 4.51 0.88 13.30
CA THR A 83 4.06 2.11 13.99
C THR A 83 5.21 3.03 14.38
#